data_AF-A0A1B9J2W2-F1
#
_entry.id   AF-A0A1B9J2W2-F1
#
_cell.length_a   1.000
_cell.length_b   1.000
_cell.length_c   1.000
_cell.angle_alpha   90.00
_cell.angle_beta   90.00
_cell.angle_gamma   90.00
#
_symmetry.space_group_name_H-M   'P 1'
#
loop_
_entity.id
_entity.type
_entity.pdbx_description
1 polymer ?
#
loop_
_entity_poly.entity_id
_entity_poly.type
_entity_poly.pdbx_seq_one_letter_code
_entity_poly.pdbx_strand_id
1 'polypeptide(L)'
;MTLSLPPHGTYVINKQPPNLQIWMSSPLSGPSRFDYITSKGWVHHRDEKIVLKDLLEQELRELLRRQGKEGEAEEWDGTGL
;
A
#
# COMPACT_ATOMS: atom_id res chain seq x y z
N MET A 1 -11.61 -3.61 0.63
CA MET A 1 -11.51 -2.26 1.20
C MET A 1 -11.21 -1.29 0.07
N THR A 2 -11.92 -0.17 0.00
CA THR A 2 -11.68 0.87 -1.00
C THR A 2 -11.41 2.18 -0.26
N LEU A 3 -10.31 2.84 -0.59
CA LEU A 3 -9.92 4.12 -0.02
C LEU A 3 -9.86 5.15 -1.15
N SER A 4 -10.81 6.07 -1.16
CA SER A 4 -10.86 7.15 -2.15
C SER A 4 -10.23 8.41 -1.58
N LEU A 5 -9.25 8.99 -2.28
CA LEU A 5 -8.48 10.16 -1.86
C LEU A 5 -8.49 11.22 -2.98
N PRO A 6 -9.60 11.94 -3.23
CA PRO A 6 -9.60 13.01 -4.23
C PRO A 6 -8.62 14.14 -3.83
N PRO A 7 -7.91 14.77 -4.78
CA PRO A 7 -7.85 14.50 -6.23
C PRO A 7 -6.86 13.39 -6.65
N HIS A 8 -6.28 12.66 -5.70
CA HIS A 8 -5.14 11.75 -5.87
C HIS A 8 -5.48 10.31 -6.30
N GLY A 9 -6.78 10.00 -6.44
CA GLY A 9 -7.24 8.71 -6.97
C GLY A 9 -7.80 7.77 -5.91
N THR A 10 -7.82 6.47 -6.21
CA THR A 10 -8.49 5.45 -5.38
C THR A 10 -7.62 4.21 -5.24
N TYR A 11 -7.43 3.79 -3.99
CA TYR A 11 -6.85 2.50 -3.64
C TYR A 11 -7.94 1.45 -3.50
N VAL A 12 -7.71 0.26 -4.05
CA VAL A 12 -8.58 -0.91 -3.85
C VAL A 12 -7.74 -2.04 -3.29
N ILE A 13 -8.04 -2.50 -2.07
CA ILE A 13 -7.33 -3.60 -1.40
C ILE A 13 -8.31 -4.72 -1.11
N ASN A 14 -8.09 -5.88 -1.72
CA ASN A 14 -8.98 -7.03 -1.63
C ASN A 14 -8.23 -8.27 -1.14
N LYS A 15 -8.86 -9.04 -0.26
CA LYS A 15 -8.41 -10.40 0.05
C LYS A 15 -8.84 -11.33 -1.09
N GLN A 16 -7.97 -12.26 -1.47
CA GLN A 16 -8.25 -13.31 -2.45
C GLN A 16 -8.05 -14.68 -1.78
N PRO A 17 -9.06 -15.16 -1.01
CA PRO A 17 -8.92 -16.37 -0.22
C PRO A 17 -8.50 -17.63 -1.01
N PRO A 18 -9.01 -17.90 -2.23
CA PRO A 18 -8.61 -19.09 -2.98
C PRO A 18 -7.11 -19.14 -3.31
N ASN A 19 -6.49 -17.98 -3.49
CA ASN A 19 -5.08 -17.87 -3.84
C ASN A 19 -4.19 -17.59 -2.62
N LEU A 20 -4.77 -17.40 -1.42
CA LEU A 20 -4.08 -16.94 -0.22
C LEU A 20 -3.32 -15.62 -0.43
N GLN A 21 -3.92 -14.71 -1.21
CA GLN A 21 -3.31 -13.46 -1.63
C GLN A 21 -4.03 -12.22 -1.12
N ILE A 22 -3.31 -11.10 -1.09
CA ILE A 22 -3.90 -9.76 -1.12
C ILE A 22 -3.67 -9.17 -2.50
N TRP A 23 -4.71 -8.61 -3.09
CA TRP A 23 -4.61 -7.82 -4.31
C TRP A 23 -4.81 -6.34 -3.96
N MET A 24 -3.96 -5.49 -4.50
CA MET A 24 -4.03 -4.05 -4.31
C MET A 24 -3.99 -3.36 -5.67
N SER A 25 -4.84 -2.37 -5.88
CA SER A 25 -4.77 -1.43 -7.00
C SER A 25 -4.44 -0.07 -6.42
N SER A 26 -3.28 0.47 -6.76
CA SER A 26 -2.84 1.82 -6.38
C SER A 26 -3.06 2.79 -7.55
N PRO A 27 -3.46 4.04 -7.27
CA PRO A 27 -3.45 5.10 -8.28
C PRO A 27 -2.04 5.54 -8.70
N LEU A 28 -0.99 5.16 -7.95
CA LEU A 28 0.40 5.51 -8.22
C LEU A 28 1.18 4.38 -8.90
N SER A 29 1.11 3.16 -8.36
CA SER A 29 1.87 2.00 -8.87
C SER A 29 1.04 0.98 -9.67
N GLY A 30 -0.28 1.17 -9.73
CA GLY A 30 -1.18 0.26 -10.45
C GLY A 30 -1.50 -1.03 -9.67
N PRO A 31 -1.96 -2.10 -10.37
CA PRO A 31 -2.37 -3.34 -9.74
C PRO A 31 -1.18 -4.23 -9.36
N SER A 32 -1.21 -4.77 -8.15
CA SER A 32 -0.20 -5.66 -7.58
C SER A 32 -0.86 -6.78 -6.77
N ARG A 33 -0.18 -7.93 -6.68
CA ARG A 33 -0.63 -9.10 -5.89
C ARG A 33 0.47 -9.47 -4.91
N PHE A 34 0.07 -9.86 -3.71
CA PHE A 34 0.97 -10.14 -2.61
C PHE A 34 0.70 -11.50 -1.99
N ASP A 35 1.76 -12.27 -1.80
CA ASP A 35 1.78 -13.54 -1.08
C ASP A 35 2.31 -13.31 0.35
N TYR A 36 1.90 -14.12 1.31
CA TYR A 36 2.37 -14.00 2.69
C TYR A 36 3.61 -14.87 2.93
N ILE A 37 4.70 -14.25 3.39
CA ILE A 37 5.92 -14.93 3.86
C ILE A 37 6.12 -14.62 5.33
N THR A 38 6.21 -15.65 6.17
CA THR A 38 6.27 -15.53 7.64
C THR A 38 7.34 -14.56 8.15
N SER A 39 8.50 -14.46 7.50
CA SER A 39 9.60 -13.57 7.91
C SER A 39 9.53 -12.14 7.37
N LYS A 40 8.66 -11.87 6.39
CA LYS A 40 8.61 -10.59 5.66
C LYS A 40 7.22 -9.94 5.63
N GLY A 41 6.17 -10.68 5.94
CA GLY A 41 4.78 -10.26 5.74
C GLY A 41 4.32 -10.45 4.29
N TRP A 42 3.47 -9.53 3.81
CA TRP A 42 2.91 -9.57 2.45
C TRP A 42 3.91 -9.02 1.43
N VAL A 43 4.42 -9.87 0.54
CA VAL A 43 5.43 -9.51 -0.47
C VAL A 43 4.88 -9.69 -1.87
N HIS A 44 5.35 -8.88 -2.82
CA HIS A 44 4.88 -8.92 -4.19
C HIS A 44 5.17 -10.27 -4.86
N HIS A 45 4.17 -10.82 -5.55
CA HIS A 45 4.17 -12.21 -6.04
C HIS A 45 5.26 -12.52 -7.10
N ARG A 46 5.89 -11.48 -7.68
CA ARG A 46 6.98 -11.62 -8.67
C ARG A 46 8.31 -11.07 -8.19
N ASP A 47 8.31 -10.24 -7.15
CA ASP A 47 9.51 -9.56 -6.67
C ASP A 47 9.43 -9.40 -5.16
N GLU A 48 10.06 -10.33 -4.45
CA GLU A 48 10.03 -10.35 -2.99
C GLU A 48 10.71 -9.14 -2.32
N LYS A 49 11.38 -8.26 -3.09
CA LYS A 49 11.93 -7.01 -2.55
C LYS A 49 10.84 -5.97 -2.27
N ILE A 50 9.67 -6.12 -2.91
CA ILE A 50 8.55 -5.19 -2.74
C ILE A 50 7.63 -5.73 -1.65
N VAL A 51 7.60 -5.06 -0.51
CA VAL A 51 6.74 -5.39 0.64
C VAL A 51 5.52 -4.47 0.62
N LEU A 52 4.32 -5.04 0.81
CA LEU A 52 3.05 -4.29 0.78
C LEU A 52 3.03 -3.11 1.77
N LYS A 53 3.53 -3.34 2.98
CA LYS A 53 3.64 -2.33 4.03
C LYS A 53 4.45 -1.13 3.55
N ASP A 54 5.69 -1.40 3.14
CA ASP A 54 6.63 -0.35 2.74
C ASP A 54 6.11 0.42 1.51
N LEU A 55 5.53 -0.30 0.54
CA LEU A 55 4.93 0.30 -0.64
C LEU A 55 3.78 1.25 -0.27
N LEU A 56 2.84 0.79 0.56
CA LEU A 56 1.71 1.62 1.00
C LEU A 56 2.18 2.83 1.81
N GLU A 57 3.14 2.66 2.71
CA GLU A 57 3.68 3.76 3.52
C GLU A 57 4.37 4.82 2.67
N GLN A 58 5.21 4.40 1.72
CA GLN A 58 5.89 5.33 0.81
C GLN A 58 4.90 6.11 -0.03
N GLU A 59 3.91 5.42 -0.60
CA GLU A 59 2.89 6.05 -1.42
C GLU A 59 2.01 7.03 -0.64
N LEU A 60 1.55 6.66 0.56
CA LEU A 60 0.73 7.55 1.39
C LEU A 60 1.52 8.76 1.90
N ARG A 61 2.80 8.58 2.27
CA ARG A 61 3.69 9.70 2.64
C ARG A 61 3.87 10.67 1.49
N GLU A 62 4.08 10.17 0.29
CA GLU A 62 4.17 11.00 -0.93
C GLU A 62 2.88 11.79 -1.17
N LEU A 63 1.71 11.16 -0.98
CA LEU A 63 0.43 11.86 -1.11
C LEU A 63 0.23 12.94 -0.04
N LEU A 64 0.58 12.69 1.22
CA LEU A 64 0.50 13.68 2.31
C LEU A 64 1.40 14.89 2.05
N ARG A 65 2.63 14.65 1.56
CA ARG A 65 3.55 15.73 1.17
C ARG A 65 2.98 16.59 0.04
N ARG A 66 2.36 15.97 -0.97
CA ARG A 66 1.68 16.70 -2.07
C ARG A 66 0.52 17.58 -1.61
N GLN A 67 -0.07 17.30 -0.45
CA GLN A 67 -1.12 18.12 0.15
C GLN A 67 -0.58 19.30 0.99
N GLY A 68 0.74 19.49 1.07
CA GLY A 68 1.35 20.51 1.94
C GLY A 68 1.27 20.16 3.43
N LYS A 69 0.96 18.89 3.76
CA LYS A 69 0.86 18.38 5.13
C LYS A 69 2.17 17.68 5.56
N GLU A 70 3.30 18.33 5.32
CA GLU A 70 4.63 17.76 5.59
C GLU A 70 4.82 17.43 7.08
N GLY A 71 4.31 18.26 7.99
CA GLY A 71 4.37 17.99 9.44
C GLY A 71 3.59 16.74 9.86
N GLU A 72 2.41 16.50 9.29
CA GLU A 72 1.60 15.30 9.57
C GLU A 72 2.25 14.04 9.00
N ALA A 73 2.97 14.15 7.86
CA ALA A 73 3.66 13.01 7.27
C ALA A 73 4.83 12.53 8.15
N GLU A 74 5.59 13.44 8.76
CA GLU A 74 6.72 13.10 9.62
C GLU A 74 6.28 12.59 11.00
N GLU A 75 5.16 13.07 11.53
CA GLU A 75 4.58 12.58 12.80
C GLU A 75 3.71 11.32 12.65
N TRP A 76 3.51 10.82 11.43
CA TRP A 76 2.66 9.65 11.19
C TRP A 76 3.36 8.32 11.52
N ASP A 77 2.75 7.54 12.43
CA ASP A 77 3.19 6.21 12.89
C ASP A 77 3.13 5.09 11.82
N GLY A 78 2.69 5.41 10.59
CA GLY A 78 2.63 4.46 9.49
C GLY A 78 1.31 3.69 9.37
N THR A 79 1.33 2.59 8.62
CA THR A 79 0.11 1.84 8.24
C THR A 79 -0.38 0.86 9.31
N GLY A 80 0.43 0.59 10.34
CA GLY A 80 0.14 -0.42 11.35
C GLY A 80 0.15 -1.87 10.83
N LEU A 81 0.66 -2.08 9.60
CA LEU A 81 0.86 -3.40 8.98
C LEU A 81 2.18 -4.06 9.40
#